data_AF-A0A6B2G7V7-F1
#
_entry.id   AF-A0A6B2G7V7-F1
#
_cell.length_a   1.000
_cell.length_b   1.000
_cell.length_c   1.000
_cell.angle_alpha   90.00
_cell.angle_beta   90.00
_cell.angle_gamma   90.00
#
_symmetry.space_group_name_H-M   'P 1'
#
loop_
_entity.id
_entity.type
_entity.pdbx_description
1 polymer ?
#
loop_
_entity_poly.entity_id
_entity_poly.type
_entity_poly.pdbx_seq_one_letter_code
_entity_poly.pdbx_strand_id
1 'polypeptide(L)'
;IFLSQIGMNSILRAYFRKSKKDEMPPSGLDYGELVVIPSTSSPFLGFIPPGEHLMAIENNMFRAPIYKHFPKKTDFLVIRNSQGYFIRKIPVIFTVGQGH
;
A
#
# COMPACT_ATOMS: atom_id res chain seq x y z
N ILE A 1 9.18 11.45 10.49
CA ILE A 1 9.16 11.35 9.01
C ILE A 1 10.40 10.57 8.60
N PHE A 2 10.22 9.32 8.17
CA PHE A 2 11.30 8.46 7.71
C PHE A 2 11.04 8.05 6.26
N LEU A 3 12.10 7.89 5.48
CA LEU A 3 12.03 7.39 4.11
C LEU A 3 13.00 6.22 3.97
N SER A 4 12.57 5.21 3.21
CA SER A 4 13.42 4.06 2.87
C SER A 4 14.56 4.49 1.96
N GLN A 5 15.77 4.04 2.31
CA GLN A 5 16.95 4.18 1.45
C GLN A 5 16.97 3.10 0.37
N ILE A 6 17.82 3.29 -0.63
CA ILE A 6 18.03 2.33 -1.72
C ILE A 6 18.42 0.97 -1.12
N GLY A 7 17.73 -0.10 -1.54
CA GLY A 7 17.97 -1.46 -1.06
C GLY A 7 17.16 -1.87 0.18
N MET A 8 16.44 -0.94 0.83
CA MET A 8 15.54 -1.27 1.92
C MET A 8 14.21 -1.85 1.40
N ASN A 9 13.60 -2.73 2.19
CA ASN A 9 12.34 -3.38 1.86
C ASN A 9 11.14 -2.69 2.54
N SER A 10 9.96 -2.78 1.91
CA SER A 10 8.67 -2.40 2.51
C SER A 10 7.59 -3.34 1.98
N ILE A 11 6.63 -3.69 2.83
CA ILE A 11 5.57 -4.64 2.54
C ILE A 11 4.27 -3.87 2.33
N LEU A 12 3.50 -4.25 1.32
CA LEU A 12 2.13 -3.79 1.16
C LEU A 12 1.18 -4.72 1.91
N ARG A 13 0.28 -4.16 2.71
CA ARG A 13 -0.73 -4.92 3.46
C ARG A 13 -2.13 -4.40 3.18
N ALA A 14 -3.07 -5.32 3.08
CA ALA A 14 -4.50 -5.04 3.00
C ALA A 14 -5.13 -5.37 4.35
N TYR A 15 -5.36 -4.35 5.18
CA TYR A 15 -6.02 -4.54 6.47
C TYR A 15 -7.51 -4.64 6.27
N PHE A 16 -8.11 -5.78 6.61
CA PHE A 16 -9.53 -6.02 6.49
C PHE A 16 -10.16 -6.23 7.86
N ARG A 17 -11.21 -5.47 8.18
CA ARG A 17 -11.98 -5.68 9.39
C ARG A 17 -13.28 -6.39 9.05
N LYS A 18 -13.48 -7.57 9.64
CA LYS A 18 -14.74 -8.30 9.52
C LYS A 18 -15.87 -7.58 10.27
N SER A 19 -17.02 -7.46 9.62
CA SER A 19 -18.32 -7.13 10.20
C SER A 19 -19.00 -8.38 10.78
N LYS A 20 -18.83 -9.54 10.13
CA LYS A 20 -19.38 -10.84 10.59
C LYS A 20 -18.29 -11.90 10.69
N LYS A 21 -18.49 -12.89 11.57
CA LYS A 21 -17.50 -13.97 11.82
C LYS A 21 -17.10 -14.72 10.54
N ASP A 22 -18.09 -15.02 9.70
CA ASP A 22 -17.94 -15.81 8.46
C ASP A 22 -17.75 -14.93 7.21
N GLU A 23 -17.51 -13.63 7.39
CA GLU A 23 -17.28 -12.74 6.26
C GLU A 23 -15.96 -13.05 5.57
N MET A 24 -16.02 -13.15 4.25
CA MET A 24 -14.85 -13.33 3.41
C MET A 24 -14.20 -11.98 3.09
N PRO A 25 -12.87 -11.93 2.99
CA PRO A 25 -12.18 -10.71 2.59
C PRO A 25 -12.55 -10.29 1.15
N PRO A 26 -12.34 -9.02 0.79
CA PRO A 26 -12.60 -8.52 -0.55
C PRO A 26 -11.83 -9.32 -1.60
N SER A 27 -12.52 -9.71 -2.68
CA SER A 27 -11.87 -10.23 -3.89
C SER A 27 -11.23 -9.09 -4.69
N GLY A 28 -10.06 -9.32 -5.30
CA GLY A 28 -9.42 -8.32 -6.18
C GLY A 28 -8.42 -7.39 -5.49
N LEU A 29 -7.82 -7.82 -4.38
CA LEU A 29 -6.62 -7.18 -3.84
C LEU A 29 -5.43 -7.52 -4.76
N ASP A 30 -5.25 -6.73 -5.82
CA ASP A 30 -4.17 -6.93 -6.83
C ASP A 30 -2.76 -6.87 -6.22
N TYR A 31 -2.62 -6.23 -5.06
CA TYR A 31 -1.35 -5.98 -4.39
C TYR A 31 -1.47 -6.16 -2.88
N GLY A 32 -0.37 -6.61 -2.28
CA GLY A 32 -0.21 -6.71 -0.84
C GLY A 32 -0.77 -7.98 -0.21
N GLU A 33 -0.38 -8.21 1.03
CA GLU A 33 -0.80 -9.34 1.85
C GLU A 33 -2.05 -8.99 2.66
N LEU A 34 -3.08 -9.84 2.63
CA LEU A 34 -4.28 -9.66 3.42
C LEU A 34 -4.00 -9.90 4.91
N VAL A 35 -4.36 -8.93 5.74
CA VAL A 35 -4.32 -9.06 7.21
C VAL A 35 -5.71 -8.79 7.77
N VAL A 36 -6.33 -9.83 8.33
CA VAL A 36 -7.61 -9.70 9.03
C VAL A 36 -7.37 -9.16 10.43
N ILE A 37 -7.94 -7.99 10.74
CA ILE A 37 -7.77 -7.36 12.05
C ILE A 37 -8.96 -7.59 12.98
N PRO A 38 -8.73 -7.71 14.29
CA PRO A 38 -9.78 -7.72 15.29
C PRO A 38 -10.61 -6.41 15.30
N SER A 39 -11.79 -6.46 15.91
CA SER A 39 -12.63 -5.28 16.13
C SER A 39 -12.03 -4.30 17.15
N THR A 40 -11.19 -4.80 18.06
CA THR A 40 -10.65 -4.05 19.20
C THR A 40 -9.35 -3.30 18.89
N SER A 41 -8.67 -3.61 17.79
CA SER A 41 -7.38 -2.99 17.44
C SER A 41 -7.41 -2.42 16.02
N SER A 42 -6.83 -1.22 15.87
CA SER A 42 -6.51 -0.63 14.59
C SER A 42 -5.00 -0.44 14.51
N PRO A 43 -4.36 -0.80 13.38
CA PRO A 43 -2.94 -0.53 13.17
C PRO A 43 -2.64 0.94 12.88
N PHE A 44 -3.66 1.81 12.86
CA PHE A 44 -3.56 3.26 12.62
C PHE A 44 -4.22 4.02 13.78
N LEU A 45 -3.94 5.32 13.86
CA LEU A 45 -4.71 6.25 14.71
C LEU A 45 -6.20 6.31 14.30
N GLY A 46 -6.48 6.11 13.01
CA GLY A 46 -7.84 6.03 12.48
C GLY A 46 -8.48 4.65 12.63
N PHE A 47 -9.81 4.61 12.55
CA PHE A 47 -10.61 3.39 12.63
C PHE A 47 -10.95 2.86 11.22
N ILE A 48 -10.76 1.55 10.98
CA ILE A 48 -11.20 0.89 9.74
C ILE A 48 -12.63 0.36 9.97
N PRO A 49 -13.68 0.83 9.28
CA PRO A 49 -15.03 0.36 9.53
C PRO A 49 -15.22 -1.16 9.35
N PRO A 50 -16.17 -1.80 10.06
CA PRO A 50 -16.46 -3.22 9.84
C PRO A 50 -16.98 -3.48 8.41
N GLY A 51 -16.43 -4.49 7.75
CA GLY A 51 -16.68 -4.82 6.35
C GLY A 51 -15.80 -4.04 5.37
N GLU A 52 -14.97 -3.11 5.86
CA GLU A 52 -14.06 -2.34 5.02
C GLU A 52 -12.62 -2.83 5.11
N HIS A 53 -11.84 -2.41 4.10
CA HIS A 53 -10.42 -2.65 4.05
C HIS A 53 -9.63 -1.37 3.76
N LEU A 54 -8.38 -1.36 4.21
CA LEU A 54 -7.44 -0.26 3.98
C LEU A 54 -6.09 -0.82 3.55
N MET A 55 -5.60 -0.32 2.41
CA MET A 55 -4.26 -0.63 1.94
C MET A 55 -3.22 0.20 2.69
N ALA A 56 -2.08 -0.42 2.98
CA ALA A 56 -1.00 0.20 3.72
C ALA A 56 0.36 -0.23 3.21
N ILE A 57 1.35 0.64 3.37
CA ILE A 57 2.77 0.30 3.22
C ILE A 57 3.41 0.24 4.61
N GLU A 58 4.28 -0.75 4.81
CA GLU A 58 4.93 -1.01 6.09
C GLU A 58 6.39 -1.35 5.98
N ASN A 59 7.16 -0.85 6.93
CA ASN A 59 8.48 -1.32 7.26
C ASN A 59 8.75 -1.07 8.75
N ASN A 60 9.99 -1.33 9.18
CA ASN A 60 10.37 -1.15 10.59
C ASN A 60 10.42 0.32 11.05
N MET A 61 10.25 1.29 10.15
CA MET A 61 10.34 2.72 10.46
C MET A 61 8.98 3.43 10.45
N PHE A 62 8.05 2.98 9.61
CA PHE A 62 6.73 3.61 9.50
C PHE A 62 5.67 2.64 8.95
N ARG A 63 4.41 2.99 9.24
CA ARG A 63 3.23 2.46 8.57
C ARG A 63 2.38 3.61 8.06
N ALA A 64 1.92 3.53 6.82
CA ALA A 64 1.10 4.58 6.21
C ALA A 64 -0.01 3.99 5.33
N PRO A 65 -1.22 4.57 5.32
CA PRO A 65 -2.25 4.19 4.37
C PRO A 65 -1.82 4.57 2.95
N ILE A 66 -2.21 3.76 1.96
CA ILE A 66 -1.92 4.01 0.55
C ILE A 66 -3.18 3.89 -0.31
N TYR A 67 -3.24 4.71 -1.36
CA TYR A 67 -4.36 4.77 -2.28
C TYR A 67 -3.87 4.58 -3.71
N LYS A 68 -4.37 3.54 -4.39
CA LYS A 68 -4.02 3.24 -5.79
C LYS A 68 -4.65 4.29 -6.71
N HIS A 69 -3.87 4.83 -7.64
CA HIS A 69 -4.36 5.70 -8.70
C HIS A 69 -3.94 5.15 -10.08
N PHE A 70 -4.53 5.72 -11.13
CA PHE A 70 -4.19 5.40 -12.51
C PHE A 70 -3.09 6.35 -13.01
N PRO A 71 -1.92 5.83 -13.40
CA PRO A 71 -0.91 6.64 -14.07
C PRO A 71 -1.48 7.26 -15.35
N LYS A 72 -1.12 8.52 -15.66
CA LYS A 72 -1.53 9.12 -16.92
C LYS A 72 -0.85 8.40 -18.08
N LYS A 73 -1.57 8.26 -19.20
CA LYS A 73 -1.03 7.59 -20.41
C LYS A 73 0.15 8.33 -21.05
N THR A 74 0.31 9.61 -20.71
CA THR A 74 1.41 10.48 -21.14
C THR A 74 2.68 10.31 -20.32
N ASP A 75 2.61 9.63 -19.17
CA ASP A 75 3.69 9.61 -18.19
C ASP A 75 4.50 8.32 -18.31
N PHE A 76 5.82 8.46 -18.31
CA PHE A 76 6.78 7.37 -18.41
C PHE A 76 7.87 7.51 -17.34
N LEU A 77 8.40 6.37 -16.90
CA LEU A 77 9.56 6.34 -16.01
C LEU A 77 10.83 6.25 -16.86
N VAL A 78 11.68 7.28 -16.76
CA VAL A 78 13.01 7.31 -17.36
C VAL A 78 14.03 6.95 -16.28
N ILE A 79 14.89 5.98 -16.57
CA ILE A 79 15.95 5.50 -15.67
C ILE A 79 17.30 5.79 -16.33
N ARG A 80 18.19 6.48 -15.61
CA ARG A 80 19.56 6.75 -16.05
C ARG A 80 20.53 6.01 -15.14
N ASN A 81 21.42 5.20 -15.72
CA ASN A 81 22.54 4.60 -15.02
C ASN A 81 23.85 4.84 -15.81
N SER A 82 24.95 4.17 -15.44
CA SER A 82 26.23 4.31 -16.14
C SER A 82 26.23 3.77 -17.58
N GLN A 83 25.29 2.88 -17.92
CA GLN A 83 25.16 2.26 -19.24
C GLN A 83 24.28 3.08 -20.20
N GLY A 84 23.53 4.06 -19.72
CA GLY A 84 22.71 4.95 -20.55
C GLY A 84 21.34 5.25 -19.96
N TYR A 85 20.39 5.50 -20.87
CA TYR A 85 19.00 5.85 -20.55
C TYR A 85 18.06 4.72 -20.95
N PHE A 86 17.09 4.43 -20.08
CA PHE A 86 16.06 3.42 -20.27
C PHE A 86 14.69 4.06 -20.02
N ILE A 87 13.66 3.60 -20.71
CA ILE A 87 12.28 4.09 -20.55
C ILE A 87 11.32 2.92 -20.34
N ARG A 88 10.35 3.08 -19.43
CA ARG A 88 9.25 2.13 -19.24
C ARG A 88 7.94 2.82 -18.88
N LYS A 89 6.82 2.13 -19.14
CA LYS A 89 5.51 2.52 -18.62
C LYS A 89 5.46 2.36 -17.10
N ILE A 90 4.66 3.22 -16.45
CA ILE A 90 4.34 3.12 -15.02
C ILE A 90 3.13 2.17 -14.89
N PRO A 91 3.29 0.96 -14.33
CA PRO A 91 2.18 0.00 -14.27
C PRO A 91 1.15 0.35 -13.19
N VAL A 92 1.60 0.94 -12.08
CA VAL A 92 0.78 1.32 -10.93
C VAL A 92 1.43 2.49 -10.21
N ILE A 93 0.61 3.36 -9.62
CA ILE A 93 1.06 4.44 -8.75
C ILE A 93 0.18 4.49 -7.50
N PHE A 94 0.80 4.78 -6.36
CA PHE A 94 0.12 4.89 -5.07
C PHE A 94 0.40 6.25 -4.46
N THR A 95 -0.63 6.87 -3.88
CA THR A 95 -0.50 8.03 -3.00
C THR A 95 -0.34 7.51 -1.57
N VAL A 96 0.73 7.89 -0.90
CA VAL A 96 0.98 7.53 0.50
C VAL A 96 0.42 8.64 1.39
N GLY A 97 -0.47 8.29 2.31
CA GLY A 97 -1.00 9.21 3.31
C GLY A 97 -0.02 9.47 4.45
N GLN A 98 -0.50 10.07 5.53
CA GLN A 98 0.32 10.34 6.70
C GLN A 98 0.81 9.03 7.33
N GLY A 99 2.14 8.87 7.39
CA GLY A 99 2.78 7.78 8.12
C GLY A 99 2.81 8.05 9.62
N HIS A 100 2.70 6.97 10.40
CA HIS A 100 2.95 6.95 11.83
C HIS A 100 4.09 5.97 12.14
#